data_AF-A0A419GMI3-F1
#
_entry.id   AF-A0A419GMI3-F1
#
_cell.length_a   1.000
_cell.length_b   1.000
_cell.length_c   1.000
_cell.angle_alpha   90.00
_cell.angle_beta   90.00
_cell.angle_gamma   90.00
#
_symmetry.space_group_name_H-M   'P 1'
#
loop_
_entity.id
_entity.type
_entity.pdbx_description
1 polymer ?
#
loop_
_entity_poly.entity_id
_entity_poly.type
_entity_poly.pdbx_seq_one_letter_code
_entity_poly.pdbx_strand_id
1 'polypeptide(L)'
;MAGLFVIVLIGFGIATLIRLSGRPKEEDVLERWSALLPGQAISGGEFLLQLEQELTERNPEFKQSQMDFMGKLGAKGGEAIKVSHDMVHSCFIGYEVVGKDLHLNYALHLKKSVLYAVPLFGWVLAHMLNVVYLHERNKLIAFSAVTLDCVRKVTDNLSDELGLSRDDVKIKAASGVLGPL
;
A
#
# COMPACT_ATOMS: atom_id res chain seq x y z
N MET A 1 0.87 -45.17 3.48
CA MET A 1 1.56 -44.13 2.67
C MET A 1 0.69 -42.92 2.33
N ALA A 2 -0.63 -43.05 2.15
CA ALA A 2 -1.51 -41.91 1.83
C ALA A 2 -1.58 -40.83 2.95
N GLY A 3 -1.56 -41.22 4.23
CA GLY A 3 -1.67 -40.28 5.35
C GLY A 3 -0.50 -39.28 5.46
N LEU A 4 0.72 -39.69 5.12
CA LEU A 4 1.90 -38.81 5.14
C LEU A 4 1.80 -37.73 4.04
N PHE A 5 1.26 -38.11 2.87
CA PHE A 5 1.11 -37.20 1.73
C PHE A 5 0.07 -36.10 2.00
N VAL A 6 -1.02 -36.45 2.69
CA VAL A 6 -2.06 -35.49 3.11
C VAL A 6 -1.53 -34.52 4.15
N ILE A 7 -0.72 -34.98 5.12
CA ILE A 7 -0.09 -34.11 6.14
C ILE A 7 0.93 -33.16 5.49
N VAL A 8 1.70 -33.63 4.50
CA VAL A 8 2.63 -32.77 3.77
C VAL A 8 1.88 -31.72 2.95
N LEU A 9 0.78 -32.06 2.27
CA LEU A 9 -0.03 -31.11 1.51
C LEU A 9 -0.71 -30.06 2.40
N ILE A 10 -1.27 -30.49 3.54
CA ILE A 10 -1.88 -29.57 4.51
C ILE A 10 -0.80 -28.70 5.16
N GLY A 11 0.34 -29.28 5.53
CA GLY A 11 1.49 -28.54 6.06
C GLY A 11 2.04 -27.53 5.05
N PHE A 12 2.10 -27.88 3.77
CA PHE A 12 2.51 -26.96 2.70
C PHE A 12 1.47 -25.86 2.48
N GLY A 13 0.17 -26.19 2.53
CA GLY A 13 -0.94 -25.24 2.44
C GLY A 13 -0.97 -24.25 3.60
N ILE A 14 -0.74 -24.72 4.83
CA ILE A 14 -0.67 -23.88 6.03
C ILE A 14 0.61 -23.03 6.01
N ALA A 15 1.77 -23.60 5.63
CA ALA A 15 3.01 -22.84 5.53
C ALA A 15 2.98 -21.77 4.43
N THR A 16 2.29 -22.03 3.30
CA THR A 16 2.03 -21.00 2.28
C THR A 16 1.06 -19.94 2.79
N LEU A 17 -0.03 -20.31 3.49
CA LEU A 17 -0.94 -19.36 4.14
C LEU A 17 -0.27 -18.48 5.21
N ILE A 18 0.65 -19.04 6.01
CA ILE A 18 1.39 -18.28 7.02
C ILE A 18 2.43 -17.35 6.36
N ARG A 19 3.11 -17.78 5.29
CA ARG A 19 3.96 -16.87 4.48
C ARG A 19 3.17 -15.80 3.72
N LEU A 20 1.86 -16.02 3.51
CA LEU A 20 0.93 -15.04 2.94
C LEU A 20 0.44 -13.99 3.95
N SER A 21 0.80 -14.12 5.25
CA SER A 21 0.72 -13.03 6.23
C SER A 21 1.81 -12.00 5.91
N GLY A 22 1.63 -11.14 4.91
CA GLY A 22 0.65 -10.06 4.95
C GLY A 22 1.30 -8.77 5.46
N ARG A 23 2.52 -8.86 6.06
CA ARG A 23 3.31 -7.68 6.38
C ARG A 23 4.02 -7.17 5.13
N PRO A 24 3.79 -5.89 4.74
CA PRO A 24 4.44 -5.31 3.58
C PRO A 24 5.94 -5.25 3.81
N LYS A 25 6.72 -5.85 2.91
CA LYS A 25 8.18 -5.77 2.98
C LYS A 25 8.68 -4.58 2.16
N GLU A 26 9.72 -3.91 2.66
CA GLU A 26 10.37 -2.79 1.96
C GLU A 26 10.91 -3.20 0.57
N GLU A 27 11.28 -4.47 0.38
CA GLU A 27 11.73 -5.01 -0.91
C GLU A 27 10.64 -5.11 -1.99
N ASP A 28 9.37 -4.95 -1.61
CA ASP A 28 8.21 -5.14 -2.48
C ASP A 28 7.53 -3.79 -2.83
N VAL A 29 8.14 -2.67 -2.43
CA VAL A 29 7.61 -1.33 -2.66
C VAL A 29 7.90 -0.87 -4.09
N LEU A 30 6.83 -0.60 -4.85
CA LEU A 30 6.90 -0.05 -6.20
C LEU A 30 6.94 1.47 -6.23
N GLU A 31 6.26 2.12 -5.29
CA GLU A 31 6.13 3.57 -5.22
C GLU A 31 5.92 4.03 -3.77
N ARG A 32 6.50 5.17 -3.40
CA ARG A 32 6.35 5.78 -2.08
C ARG A 32 6.07 7.25 -2.17
N TRP A 33 5.18 7.73 -1.32
CA TRP A 33 4.99 9.15 -1.05
C TRP A 33 4.88 9.35 0.46
N SER A 34 5.37 10.47 0.97
CA SER A 34 5.24 10.78 2.40
C SER A 34 5.17 12.28 2.65
N ALA A 35 4.40 12.70 3.64
CA ALA A 35 4.37 14.07 4.13
C ALA A 35 4.67 14.10 5.63
N LEU A 36 5.32 15.17 6.09
CA LEU A 36 5.54 15.45 7.51
C LEU A 36 4.75 16.70 7.88
N LEU A 37 3.83 16.55 8.84
CA LEU A 37 3.04 17.61 9.43
C LEU A 37 3.58 17.88 10.85
N PRO A 38 4.30 18.99 11.06
CA PRO A 38 4.96 19.26 12.33
C PRO A 38 3.94 19.60 13.43
N GLY A 39 4.12 19.06 14.63
CA GLY A 39 3.27 19.35 15.79
C GLY A 39 1.87 18.70 15.80
N GLN A 40 1.52 17.88 14.81
CA GLN A 40 0.16 17.34 14.61
C GLN A 40 0.00 15.85 14.96
N ALA A 41 0.77 15.35 15.92
CA ALA A 41 0.73 13.94 16.37
C ALA A 41 -0.68 13.37 16.67
N ILE A 42 -1.65 14.21 17.03
CA ILE A 42 -3.02 13.81 17.38
C ILE A 42 -3.95 13.65 16.17
N SER A 43 -3.60 14.22 15.01
CA SER A 43 -4.48 14.28 13.83
C SER A 43 -4.39 13.05 12.93
N GLY A 44 -3.65 12.01 13.33
CA GLY A 44 -3.49 10.78 12.53
C GLY A 44 -4.80 10.01 12.30
N GLY A 45 -5.66 9.93 13.32
CA GLY A 45 -6.97 9.27 13.18
C GLY A 45 -7.92 10.04 12.27
N GLU A 46 -7.91 11.37 12.36
CA GLU A 46 -8.70 12.25 11.50
C GLU A 46 -8.27 12.13 10.03
N PHE A 47 -6.96 12.10 9.77
CA PHE A 47 -6.42 11.82 8.45
C PHE A 47 -6.98 10.52 7.85
N LEU A 48 -6.97 9.41 8.60
CA LEU A 48 -7.47 8.14 8.09
C LEU A 48 -8.98 8.15 7.85
N LEU A 49 -9.75 8.79 8.73
CA LEU A 49 -11.20 8.90 8.56
C LEU A 49 -11.57 9.70 7.31
N GLN A 50 -10.93 10.86 7.09
CA GLN A 50 -11.14 11.66 5.89
C GLN A 50 -10.71 10.90 4.63
N LEU A 51 -9.62 10.13 4.72
CA LEU A 51 -9.13 9.31 3.61
C LEU A 51 -10.08 8.16 3.26
N GLU A 52 -10.61 7.45 4.25
CA GLU A 52 -11.58 6.37 4.04
C GLU A 52 -12.86 6.91 3.38
N GLN A 53 -13.31 8.10 3.79
CA GLN A 53 -14.45 8.79 3.18
C GLN A 53 -14.16 9.18 1.73
N GLU A 54 -13.04 9.88 1.46
CA GLU A 54 -12.68 10.32 0.10
C GLU A 54 -12.49 9.11 -0.85
N LEU A 55 -11.86 8.03 -0.38
CA LEU A 55 -11.69 6.81 -1.18
C LEU A 55 -13.04 6.17 -1.52
N THR A 56 -13.96 6.13 -0.55
CA THR A 56 -15.29 5.53 -0.72
C THR A 56 -16.16 6.36 -1.67
N GLU A 57 -16.12 7.69 -1.55
CA GLU A 57 -16.88 8.60 -2.42
C GLU A 57 -16.38 8.55 -3.87
N ARG A 58 -15.06 8.53 -4.05
CA ARG A 58 -14.46 8.66 -5.37
C ARG A 58 -14.40 7.32 -6.11
N ASN A 59 -14.20 6.22 -5.39
CA ASN A 59 -14.05 4.87 -5.96
C ASN A 59 -14.63 3.81 -5.01
N PRO A 60 -15.97 3.63 -4.97
CA PRO A 60 -16.62 2.67 -4.08
C PRO A 60 -16.23 1.20 -4.37
N GLU A 61 -15.67 0.92 -5.55
CA GLU A 61 -15.20 -0.42 -5.92
C GLU A 61 -13.88 -0.82 -5.26
N PHE A 62 -13.17 0.12 -4.64
CA PHE A 62 -11.91 -0.16 -3.96
C PHE A 62 -12.13 -1.00 -2.71
N LYS A 63 -11.46 -2.16 -2.67
CA LYS A 63 -11.48 -3.06 -1.50
C LYS A 63 -10.57 -2.51 -0.42
N GLN A 64 -11.17 -1.85 0.57
CA GLN A 64 -10.49 -1.26 1.71
C GLN A 64 -10.48 -2.24 2.89
N SER A 65 -9.37 -2.30 3.62
CA SER A 65 -9.27 -3.01 4.89
C SER A 65 -8.35 -2.25 5.84
N GLN A 66 -8.82 -1.97 7.05
CA GLN A 66 -7.96 -1.40 8.09
C GLN A 66 -6.93 -2.42 8.57
N MET A 67 -5.73 -1.95 8.87
CA MET A 67 -4.58 -2.72 9.32
C MET A 67 -3.82 -1.95 10.38
N ASP A 68 -3.42 -2.64 11.45
CA ASP A 68 -2.51 -2.08 12.43
C ASP A 68 -1.06 -2.32 11.99
N PHE A 69 -0.35 -1.23 11.67
CA PHE A 69 1.10 -1.30 11.46
C PHE A 69 1.79 -1.20 12.82
N MET A 70 2.59 -2.20 13.19
CA MET A 70 3.58 -1.99 14.25
C MET A 70 4.64 -1.05 13.69
N GLY A 71 4.74 0.16 14.27
CA GLY A 71 5.69 1.19 13.86
C GLY A 71 7.13 0.69 13.91
N LYS A 72 8.03 1.37 13.19
CA LYS A 72 9.46 1.05 13.27
C LYS A 72 9.96 1.33 14.71
N LEU A 73 11.06 0.70 15.11
CA LEU A 73 11.67 0.86 16.45
C LEU A 73 11.73 2.34 16.86
N GLY A 74 10.94 2.73 17.87
CA GLY A 74 10.88 4.09 18.42
C GLY A 74 9.64 4.91 18.04
N ALA A 75 8.79 4.42 17.12
CA ALA A 75 7.51 5.04 16.80
C ALA A 75 6.34 4.23 17.33
N LYS A 76 5.26 4.90 17.75
CA LYS A 76 3.99 4.22 18.00
C LYS A 76 3.43 3.82 16.64
N GLY A 77 3.16 2.52 16.48
CA GLY A 77 2.47 2.01 15.31
C GLY A 77 1.15 2.72 15.11
N GLY A 78 0.98 3.34 13.94
CA GLY A 78 -0.27 3.94 13.54
C GLY A 78 -1.13 2.95 12.76
N GLU A 79 -2.42 3.20 12.80
CA GLU A 79 -3.39 2.55 11.94
C GLU A 79 -3.06 2.86 10.46
N ALA A 80 -3.43 1.95 9.58
CA ALA A 80 -3.26 2.08 8.15
C ALA A 80 -4.46 1.51 7.41
N ILE A 81 -4.74 2.07 6.24
CA ILE A 81 -5.71 1.57 5.28
C ILE A 81 -4.95 0.85 4.18
N LYS A 82 -5.31 -0.42 3.96
CA LYS A 82 -4.89 -1.16 2.78
C LYS A 82 -5.99 -1.07 1.73
N VAL A 83 -5.64 -0.60 0.54
CA VAL A 83 -6.53 -0.64 -0.63
C VAL A 83 -5.99 -1.66 -1.62
N SER A 84 -6.82 -2.66 -1.95
CA SER A 84 -6.40 -3.76 -2.83
C SER A 84 -6.86 -3.49 -4.27
N HIS A 85 -5.91 -3.47 -5.22
CA HIS A 85 -6.22 -3.39 -6.65
C HIS A 85 -6.51 -4.78 -7.22
N ASP A 86 -5.59 -5.72 -6.98
CA ASP A 86 -5.72 -7.12 -7.37
C ASP A 86 -5.05 -8.04 -6.30
N MET A 87 -4.83 -9.32 -6.62
CA MET A 87 -4.22 -10.28 -5.69
C MET A 87 -2.73 -10.01 -5.41
N VAL A 88 -2.06 -9.20 -6.24
CA VAL A 88 -0.62 -8.93 -6.18
C VAL A 88 -0.30 -7.45 -5.94
N HIS A 89 -1.18 -6.51 -6.23
CA HIS A 89 -0.99 -5.07 -6.04
C HIS A 89 -1.91 -4.56 -4.94
N SER A 90 -1.32 -3.86 -3.97
CA SER A 90 -2.08 -3.16 -2.93
C SER A 90 -1.34 -1.90 -2.53
N CYS A 91 -2.06 -0.80 -2.30
CA CYS A 91 -1.48 0.36 -1.65
C CYS A 91 -1.76 0.31 -0.15
N PHE A 92 -0.81 0.81 0.62
CA PHE A 92 -0.85 0.91 2.06
C PHE A 92 -0.70 2.39 2.41
N ILE A 93 -1.68 2.93 3.12
CA ILE A 93 -1.74 4.33 3.47
C ILE A 93 -1.90 4.42 4.98
N GLY A 94 -1.00 5.11 5.65
CA GLY A 94 -1.02 5.16 7.11
C GLY A 94 -0.33 6.39 7.64
N TYR A 95 -0.32 6.50 8.95
CA TYR A 95 0.44 7.53 9.65
C TYR A 95 1.40 6.93 10.67
N GLU A 96 2.44 7.67 11.01
CA GLU A 96 3.39 7.34 12.06
C GLU A 96 3.62 8.59 12.91
N VAL A 97 3.54 8.43 14.23
CA VAL A 97 3.77 9.55 15.16
C VAL A 97 5.21 9.50 15.63
N VAL A 98 5.96 10.57 15.36
CA VAL A 98 7.37 10.72 15.74
C VAL A 98 7.50 11.96 16.62
N GLY A 99 7.58 11.75 17.94
CA GLY A 99 7.63 12.86 18.91
C GLY A 99 6.32 13.66 18.90
N LYS A 100 6.37 14.89 18.39
CA LYS A 100 5.20 15.78 18.21
C LYS A 100 4.70 15.81 16.77
N ASP A 101 5.44 15.23 15.85
CA ASP A 101 5.19 15.35 14.42
C ASP A 101 4.42 14.13 13.89
N LEU A 102 3.62 14.38 12.85
CA LEU A 102 2.83 13.37 12.17
C LEU A 102 3.44 13.09 10.80
N HIS A 103 3.79 11.84 10.55
CA HIS A 103 4.29 11.38 9.27
C HIS A 103 3.19 10.62 8.55
N LEU A 104 2.72 11.15 7.42
CA LEU A 104 1.79 10.48 6.53
C LEU A 104 2.58 9.69 5.50
N ASN A 105 2.17 8.44 5.27
CA ASN A 105 2.89 7.53 4.39
C ASN A 105 1.93 6.86 3.42
N TYR A 106 2.34 6.83 2.16
CA TYR A 106 1.74 6.06 1.08
C TYR A 106 2.81 5.12 0.50
N ALA A 107 2.45 3.85 0.31
CA ALA A 107 3.29 2.90 -0.38
C ALA A 107 2.46 1.97 -1.27
N LEU A 108 2.80 1.89 -2.55
CA LEU A 108 2.29 0.86 -3.45
C LEU A 108 3.19 -0.36 -3.36
N HIS A 109 2.62 -1.53 -3.10
CA HIS A 109 3.36 -2.79 -2.97
C HIS A 109 2.95 -3.81 -4.02
N LEU A 110 3.93 -4.58 -4.47
CA LEU A 110 3.78 -5.79 -5.26
C LEU A 110 4.03 -7.03 -4.39
N LYS A 111 2.96 -7.69 -3.96
CA LYS A 111 3.03 -9.01 -3.33
C LYS A 111 3.60 -10.02 -4.30
N LYS A 112 4.81 -10.50 -4.03
CA LYS A 112 5.44 -11.59 -4.78
C LYS A 112 4.56 -12.84 -4.73
N SER A 113 3.88 -13.15 -5.83
CA SER A 113 3.14 -14.42 -5.98
C SER A 113 4.10 -15.53 -6.40
N VAL A 114 4.02 -16.68 -5.71
CA VAL A 114 4.83 -17.89 -5.97
C VAL A 114 4.55 -18.46 -7.37
N LEU A 115 3.41 -18.11 -8.00
CA LEU A 115 3.04 -18.58 -9.34
C LEU A 115 4.05 -18.18 -10.43
N TYR A 116 4.72 -17.02 -10.28
CA TYR A 116 5.71 -16.54 -11.26
C TYR A 116 7.06 -17.26 -11.14
N ALA A 117 7.24 -18.15 -10.16
CA ALA A 117 8.49 -18.88 -9.95
C ALA A 117 8.58 -20.22 -10.71
N VAL A 118 7.57 -20.59 -11.52
CA VAL A 118 7.54 -21.88 -12.24
C VAL A 118 8.12 -21.73 -13.66
N PRO A 119 9.34 -22.27 -13.94
CA PRO A 119 10.09 -21.96 -15.16
C PRO A 119 9.54 -22.58 -16.45
N LEU A 120 8.73 -23.66 -16.39
CA LEU A 120 8.31 -24.40 -17.60
C LEU A 120 7.19 -23.72 -18.41
N PHE A 121 6.32 -22.92 -17.77
CA PHE A 121 5.22 -22.23 -18.45
C PHE A 121 5.59 -20.80 -18.88
N GLY A 122 6.79 -20.32 -18.53
CA GLY A 122 7.16 -18.91 -18.59
C GLY A 122 7.17 -18.29 -19.99
N TRP A 123 7.60 -19.02 -21.03
CA TRP A 123 7.80 -18.41 -22.36
C TRP A 123 6.49 -18.19 -23.14
N VAL A 124 5.57 -19.14 -23.09
CA VAL A 124 4.24 -19.03 -23.73
C VAL A 124 3.32 -18.08 -22.95
N LEU A 125 3.40 -18.08 -21.61
CA LEU A 125 2.71 -17.06 -20.79
C LEU A 125 3.28 -15.66 -21.06
N ALA A 126 4.60 -15.49 -21.16
CA ALA A 126 5.22 -14.17 -21.34
C ALA A 126 4.77 -13.46 -22.62
N HIS A 127 4.54 -14.20 -23.71
CA HIS A 127 4.15 -13.59 -24.98
C HIS A 127 2.67 -13.18 -25.02
N MET A 128 1.77 -13.98 -24.43
CA MET A 128 0.36 -13.62 -24.24
C MET A 128 0.17 -12.54 -23.17
N LEU A 129 0.99 -12.57 -22.12
CA LEU A 129 0.98 -11.58 -21.05
C LEU A 129 1.38 -10.21 -21.57
N ASN A 130 2.25 -10.04 -22.57
CA ASN A 130 2.80 -8.73 -22.92
C ASN A 130 1.74 -7.67 -23.32
N VAL A 131 0.65 -8.07 -23.99
CA VAL A 131 -0.48 -7.16 -24.32
C VAL A 131 -1.37 -6.91 -23.10
N VAL A 132 -1.62 -7.94 -22.29
CA VAL A 132 -2.29 -7.82 -20.99
C VAL A 132 -1.47 -6.95 -20.03
N TYR A 133 -0.14 -7.02 -20.11
CA TYR A 133 0.82 -6.37 -19.23
C TYR A 133 0.82 -4.86 -19.44
N LEU A 134 0.66 -4.38 -20.68
CA LEU A 134 0.49 -2.96 -20.96
C LEU A 134 -0.84 -2.44 -20.43
N HIS A 135 -1.93 -3.18 -20.61
CA HIS A 135 -3.25 -2.77 -20.13
C HIS A 135 -3.33 -2.81 -18.60
N GLU A 136 -2.83 -3.87 -17.97
CA GLU A 136 -2.74 -4.02 -16.51
C GLU A 136 -1.76 -3.00 -15.91
N ARG A 137 -0.66 -2.67 -16.59
CA ARG A 137 0.23 -1.59 -16.15
C ARG A 137 -0.47 -0.23 -16.19
N ASN A 138 -1.25 0.07 -17.22
CA ASN A 138 -2.00 1.32 -17.29
C ASN A 138 -3.09 1.40 -16.20
N LYS A 139 -3.76 0.28 -15.91
CA LYS A 139 -4.70 0.20 -14.76
C LYS A 139 -3.99 0.41 -13.43
N LEU A 140 -2.81 -0.18 -13.26
CA LEU A 140 -2.00 -0.01 -12.05
C LEU A 140 -1.54 1.45 -11.87
N ILE A 141 -1.13 2.10 -12.96
CA ILE A 141 -0.76 3.51 -12.95
C ILE A 141 -1.97 4.38 -12.60
N ALA A 142 -3.13 4.12 -13.22
CA ALA A 142 -4.36 4.85 -12.91
C ALA A 142 -4.79 4.63 -11.46
N PHE A 143 -4.70 3.40 -10.95
CA PHE A 143 -4.95 3.08 -9.55
C PHE A 143 -3.99 3.82 -8.61
N SER A 144 -2.69 3.82 -8.91
CA SER A 144 -1.70 4.54 -8.12
C SER A 144 -1.98 6.04 -8.12
N ALA A 145 -2.20 6.63 -9.30
CA ALA A 145 -2.51 8.05 -9.45
C ALA A 145 -3.77 8.45 -8.67
N VAL A 146 -4.84 7.68 -8.76
CA VAL A 146 -6.11 7.97 -8.05
C VAL A 146 -5.94 7.86 -6.54
N THR A 147 -5.31 6.79 -6.06
CA THR A 147 -5.10 6.60 -4.62
C THR A 147 -4.16 7.66 -4.04
N LEU A 148 -3.10 8.00 -4.77
CA LEU A 148 -2.16 9.06 -4.39
C LEU A 148 -2.83 10.45 -4.41
N ASP A 149 -3.70 10.73 -5.38
CA ASP A 149 -4.43 11.98 -5.47
C ASP A 149 -5.41 12.15 -4.29
N CYS A 150 -6.11 11.08 -3.89
CA CYS A 150 -6.92 11.07 -2.66
C CYS A 150 -6.06 11.40 -1.43
N VAL A 151 -4.86 10.81 -1.32
CA VAL A 151 -3.95 11.07 -0.19
C VAL A 151 -3.46 12.51 -0.18
N ARG A 152 -3.05 13.05 -1.35
CA ARG A 152 -2.60 14.44 -1.48
C ARG A 152 -3.72 15.40 -1.10
N LYS A 153 -4.92 15.21 -1.65
CA LYS A 153 -6.11 16.04 -1.35
C LYS A 153 -6.45 16.04 0.14
N VAL A 154 -6.49 14.87 0.78
CA VAL A 154 -6.79 14.77 2.21
C VAL A 154 -5.68 15.38 3.06
N THR A 155 -4.42 15.24 2.65
CA THR A 155 -3.30 15.90 3.31
C THR A 155 -3.38 17.42 3.20
N ASP A 156 -3.73 17.94 2.03
CA ASP A 156 -3.89 19.38 1.79
C ASP A 156 -5.06 19.93 2.61
N ASN A 157 -6.23 19.27 2.59
CA ASN A 157 -7.37 19.64 3.41
C ASN A 157 -7.02 19.66 4.90
N LEU A 158 -6.36 18.61 5.39
CA LEU A 158 -5.93 18.53 6.78
C LEU A 158 -4.92 19.62 7.13
N SER A 159 -4.01 19.94 6.21
CA SER A 159 -3.03 21.02 6.41
C SER A 159 -3.71 22.39 6.49
N ASP A 160 -4.70 22.63 5.64
CA ASP A 160 -5.51 23.85 5.63
C ASP A 160 -6.36 23.97 6.91
N GLU A 161 -7.00 22.89 7.35
CA GLU A 161 -7.79 22.82 8.59
C GLU A 161 -6.93 23.09 9.84
N LEU A 162 -5.69 22.59 9.84
CA LEU A 162 -4.72 22.78 10.92
C LEU A 162 -3.95 24.10 10.82
N GLY A 163 -4.22 24.92 9.79
CA GLY A 163 -3.58 26.21 9.57
C GLY A 163 -2.07 26.12 9.31
N LEU A 164 -1.58 24.99 8.80
CA LEU A 164 -0.18 24.78 8.46
C LEU A 164 0.15 25.52 7.16
N SER A 165 1.29 26.22 7.15
CA SER A 165 1.77 26.78 5.89
C SER A 165 2.33 25.67 5.00
N ARG A 166 2.21 25.82 3.67
CA ARG A 166 2.78 24.87 2.71
C ARG A 166 4.29 24.70 2.85
N ASP A 167 4.97 25.68 3.44
CA ASP A 167 6.42 25.65 3.68
C ASP A 167 6.79 24.79 4.90
N ASP A 168 5.84 24.60 5.83
CA ASP A 168 6.03 23.78 7.03
C ASP A 168 5.79 22.29 6.77
N VAL A 169 4.99 21.96 5.75
CA VAL A 169 4.69 20.59 5.35
C VAL A 169 5.81 20.05 4.45
N LYS A 170 6.64 19.15 4.98
CA LYS A 170 7.71 18.53 4.19
C LYS A 170 7.18 17.34 3.41
N ILE A 171 6.86 17.58 2.14
CA ILE A 171 6.43 16.54 1.19
C ILE A 171 7.66 15.91 0.54
N LYS A 172 7.77 14.58 0.62
CA LYS A 172 8.67 13.80 -0.23
C LYS A 172 7.88 13.34 -1.44
N ALA A 173 8.33 13.76 -2.62
CA ALA A 173 7.71 13.41 -3.90
C ALA A 173 7.60 11.89 -4.07
N ALA A 174 6.62 11.49 -4.88
CA ALA A 174 6.43 10.09 -5.22
C ALA A 174 7.70 9.54 -5.87
N SER A 175 8.29 8.50 -5.29
CA SER A 175 9.52 7.86 -5.79
C SER A 175 9.28 6.36 -5.97
N GLY A 176 9.58 5.83 -7.15
CA GLY A 176 9.22 4.46 -7.50
C GLY A 176 9.57 4.02 -8.92
N VAL A 177 9.40 2.72 -9.18
CA VAL A 177 9.60 2.07 -10.49
C VAL A 177 8.59 2.56 -11.55
N LEU A 178 7.48 3.15 -11.09
CA LEU A 178 6.45 3.74 -11.94
C LEU A 178 6.85 5.11 -12.53
N GLY A 179 7.98 5.68 -12.12
CA GLY A 179 8.41 7.03 -12.54
C GLY A 179 7.69 8.13 -11.74
N PRO A 180 8.04 9.41 -11.94
CA PRO A 180 7.33 10.52 -11.32
C PRO A 180 5.91 10.64 -11.93
N LEU A 181 4.89 10.52 -11.07
CA LEU A 181 3.48 10.82 -11.36
C LEU A 181 3.11 12.25 -10.95
#